data_AF-A0A954XD70-F1
#
_entry.id   AF-A0A954XD70-F1
#
_cell.length_a   1.000
_cell.length_b   1.000
_cell.length_c   1.000
_cell.angle_alpha   90.00
_cell.angle_beta   90.00
_cell.angle_gamma   90.00
#
_symmetry.space_group_name_H-M   'P 1'
#
loop_
_entity.id
_entity.type
_entity.pdbx_description
1 polymer ?
#
loop_
_entity_poly.entity_id
_entity_poly.type
_entity_poly.pdbx_seq_one_letter_code
_entity_poly.pdbx_strand_id
1 'polypeptide(L)'
;MPATYRSSILGEPAVEMTTKDDPYCLATIKHYRSLIPMAHEARKPIFSLNAADGAIGAHAAAVGSAYEDFGMLSQKIQRGMGLIA
;
A
#
# COMPACT_ATOMS: atom_id res chain seq x y z
N MET A 1 -6.41 8.37 9.82
CA MET A 1 -6.37 9.37 10.90
C MET A 1 -6.07 8.65 12.20
N PRO A 2 -4.82 8.74 12.71
CA PRO A 2 -4.35 8.01 13.90
C PRO A 2 -5.23 8.22 15.15
N ALA A 3 -5.67 9.47 15.37
CA ALA A 3 -6.54 9.83 16.49
C ALA A 3 -7.86 9.04 16.49
N THR A 4 -8.58 9.02 15.36
CA THR A 4 -9.87 8.33 15.23
C THR A 4 -9.75 6.82 15.43
N TYR A 5 -8.68 6.21 14.91
CA TYR A 5 -8.44 4.78 15.07
C TYR A 5 -8.27 4.41 16.54
N ARG A 6 -7.45 5.16 17.29
CA ARG A 6 -7.23 4.93 18.73
C ARG A 6 -8.50 5.07 19.54
N SER A 7 -9.21 6.20 19.40
CA SER A 7 -10.40 6.46 20.21
C SER A 7 -11.57 5.54 19.89
N SER A 8 -11.77 5.22 18.60
CA SER A 8 -12.99 4.53 18.15
C SER A 8 -12.84 3.02 18.05
N ILE A 9 -11.62 2.51 17.86
CA ILE A 9 -11.34 1.08 17.68
C ILE A 9 -10.60 0.49 18.88
N LEU A 10 -9.59 1.19 19.40
CA LEU A 10 -8.76 0.69 20.51
C LEU A 10 -9.26 1.11 21.90
N GLY A 11 -10.13 2.12 21.98
CA GLY A 11 -10.52 2.73 23.25
C GLY A 11 -9.39 3.50 23.95
N GLU A 12 -8.33 3.83 23.19
CA GLU A 12 -7.19 4.62 23.66
C GLU A 12 -7.48 6.12 23.51
N PRO A 13 -6.86 6.99 24.34
CA PRO A 13 -6.95 8.44 24.14
C PRO A 13 -6.50 8.85 22.73
N ALA A 14 -7.20 9.81 22.14
CA ALA A 14 -6.79 10.40 20.87
C ALA A 14 -5.44 11.09 21.03
N VAL A 15 -4.53 10.84 20.09
CA VAL A 15 -3.20 11.47 20.04
C VAL A 15 -3.04 12.12 18.68
N GLU A 16 -2.60 13.37 18.69
CA GLU A 16 -2.21 14.10 17.48
C GLU A 16 -0.86 13.57 16.99
N MET A 17 -0.86 12.86 15.87
CA MET A 17 0.33 12.35 15.21
C MET A 17 0.10 12.21 13.71
N THR A 18 1.17 12.23 12.93
CA THR A 18 1.08 11.96 11.50
C THR A 18 0.93 10.46 11.25
N THR A 19 0.40 10.07 10.09
CA THR A 19 0.34 8.65 9.69
C THR A 19 1.72 8.02 9.51
N LYS A 20 2.76 8.83 9.31
CA LYS A 20 4.15 8.35 9.17
C LYS A 20 4.71 7.93 10.53
N ASP A 21 4.34 8.64 11.58
CA ASP A 21 4.85 8.41 12.94
C ASP A 21 3.96 7.44 13.74
N ASP A 22 2.82 7.04 13.18
CA ASP A 22 1.87 6.15 13.84
C ASP A 22 2.31 4.67 13.79
N PRO A 23 2.58 4.02 14.93
CA PRO A 23 2.96 2.61 14.96
C PRO A 23 1.86 1.67 14.45
N TYR A 24 0.59 2.10 14.47
CA TYR A 24 -0.53 1.33 13.92
C TYR A 24 -0.70 1.50 12.41
N CYS A 25 0.08 2.38 11.76
CA CYS A 25 0.01 2.57 10.32
C CYS A 25 0.61 1.39 9.56
N LEU A 26 -0.24 0.69 8.81
CA LEU A 26 0.18 -0.43 7.98
C LEU A 26 1.00 0.05 6.78
N ALA A 27 0.47 0.91 5.91
CA ALA A 27 1.22 1.47 4.79
C ALA A 27 0.59 2.78 4.28
N THR A 28 1.39 3.59 3.59
CA THR A 28 0.89 4.69 2.75
C THR A 28 1.00 4.28 1.29
N ILE A 29 -0.13 3.99 0.64
CA ILE A 29 -0.15 3.53 -0.75
C ILE A 29 -0.39 4.72 -1.68
N LYS A 30 0.47 4.86 -2.69
CA LYS A 30 0.33 5.90 -3.72
C LYS A 30 -0.93 5.63 -4.56
N HIS A 31 -1.45 6.65 -5.21
CA HIS A 31 -2.64 6.50 -6.04
C HIS A 31 -2.43 5.68 -7.33
N TYR A 32 -1.18 5.50 -7.79
CA TYR A 32 -0.81 4.86 -9.07
C TYR A 32 -1.77 5.14 -10.24
N ARG A 33 -2.15 6.41 -10.40
CA ARG A 33 -3.30 6.84 -11.24
C ARG A 33 -3.23 6.37 -12.70
N SER A 34 -2.02 6.17 -13.24
CA SER A 34 -1.82 5.65 -14.59
C SER A 34 -1.78 4.12 -14.67
N LEU A 35 -1.40 3.42 -13.60
CA LEU A 35 -1.36 1.96 -13.60
C LEU A 35 -2.74 1.34 -13.45
N ILE A 36 -3.63 1.95 -12.66
CA ILE A 36 -4.99 1.44 -12.42
C ILE A 36 -5.76 1.18 -13.73
N PRO A 37 -5.86 2.13 -14.69
CA PRO A 37 -6.56 1.86 -15.94
C PRO A 37 -5.88 0.75 -16.76
N MET A 38 -4.55 0.72 -16.85
CA MET A 38 -3.83 -0.36 -17.56
C MET A 38 -4.06 -1.74 -16.93
N ALA A 39 -4.09 -1.82 -15.60
CA ALA A 39 -4.41 -3.02 -14.85
C ALA A 39 -5.83 -3.54 -15.13
N HIS A 40 -6.80 -2.63 -15.25
CA HIS A 40 -8.15 -3.00 -15.63
C HIS A 40 -8.22 -3.57 -17.04
N GLU A 41 -7.58 -2.94 -18.02
CA GLU A 41 -7.53 -3.40 -19.41
C GLU A 41 -6.83 -4.76 -19.55
N ALA A 42 -5.67 -4.91 -18.90
CA ALA A 42 -4.89 -6.15 -18.91
C ALA A 42 -5.48 -7.26 -18.02
N ARG A 43 -6.45 -6.92 -17.16
CA ARG A 43 -7.02 -7.79 -16.10
C ARG A 43 -5.94 -8.41 -15.21
N LYS A 44 -5.01 -7.58 -14.77
CA LYS A 44 -3.88 -7.95 -13.90
C LYS A 44 -3.74 -6.96 -12.74
N PRO A 45 -3.16 -7.36 -11.61
CA PRO A 45 -2.75 -6.40 -10.57
C PRO A 45 -1.75 -5.36 -11.12
N ILE A 46 -1.79 -4.14 -10.60
CA ILE A 46 -0.88 -3.04 -11.05
C ILE A 46 0.60 -3.38 -10.92
N PHE A 47 0.97 -4.18 -9.91
CA PHE A 47 2.34 -4.64 -9.66
C PHE A 47 2.75 -5.87 -10.50
N SER A 48 1.87 -6.33 -11.39
CA SER A 48 2.11 -7.45 -12.32
C SER A 48 2.04 -7.03 -13.79
N LEU A 49 1.87 -5.73 -14.06
CA LEU A 49 1.92 -5.16 -15.40
C LEU A 49 3.34 -5.26 -15.97
N ASN A 50 3.45 -5.45 -17.28
CA ASN A 50 4.72 -5.49 -17.98
C ASN A 50 4.69 -4.67 -19.28
N ALA A 51 5.78 -4.72 -20.06
CA ALA A 51 5.90 -3.96 -21.30
C ALA A 51 4.81 -4.30 -22.33
N ALA A 52 4.33 -5.55 -22.39
CA ALA A 52 3.23 -5.94 -23.28
C ALA A 52 1.88 -5.36 -22.84
N ASP A 53 1.76 -4.92 -21.59
CA ASP A 53 0.58 -4.22 -21.05
C ASP A 53 0.72 -2.68 -21.15
N GLY A 54 1.74 -2.18 -21.85
CA GLY A 54 2.01 -0.74 -22.01
C GLY A 54 2.77 -0.10 -20.85
N ALA A 55 3.17 -0.86 -19.82
CA ALA A 55 3.93 -0.35 -18.69
C ALA A 55 5.43 -0.20 -19.03
N ILE A 56 5.77 0.85 -19.78
CA ILE A 56 7.14 1.20 -20.19
C ILE A 56 7.61 2.53 -19.58
N GLY A 57 8.92 2.75 -19.53
CA GLY A 57 9.51 3.99 -19.00
C GLY A 57 9.08 4.29 -17.56
N ALA A 58 8.47 5.46 -17.33
CA ALA A 58 7.99 5.88 -16.01
C ALA A 58 6.91 4.93 -15.44
N HIS A 59 6.12 4.29 -16.30
CA HIS A 59 5.14 3.30 -15.83
C HIS A 59 5.81 2.04 -15.32
N ALA A 60 6.86 1.54 -15.98
CA ALA A 60 7.62 0.39 -15.50
C ALA A 60 8.22 0.66 -14.10
N ALA A 61 8.77 1.85 -13.89
CA ALA A 61 9.26 2.27 -12.57
C ALA A 61 8.14 2.30 -11.51
N ALA A 62 6.96 2.82 -11.89
CA ALA A 62 5.80 2.83 -11.01
C ALA A 62 5.29 1.42 -10.67
N VAL A 63 5.37 0.46 -11.60
CA VAL A 63 5.03 -0.95 -11.33
C VAL A 63 5.97 -1.52 -10.27
N GLY A 64 7.27 -1.26 -10.37
CA GLY A 64 8.25 -1.64 -9.34
C GLY A 64 7.93 -1.03 -7.97
N SER A 65 7.63 0.27 -7.93
CA SER A 65 7.17 0.93 -6.70
C SER A 65 5.89 0.31 -6.13
N ALA A 66 4.94 -0.08 -6.98
CA ALA A 66 3.73 -0.77 -6.53
C ALA A 66 4.05 -2.14 -5.95
N TYR A 67 4.95 -2.90 -6.57
CA TYR A 67 5.38 -4.18 -6.05
C TYR A 67 5.98 -4.05 -4.64
N GLU A 68 6.86 -3.08 -4.44
CA GLU A 68 7.48 -2.80 -3.13
C GLU A 68 6.45 -2.34 -2.09
N ASP A 69 5.62 -1.35 -2.42
CA ASP A 69 4.66 -0.75 -1.48
C ASP A 69 3.61 -1.79 -1.01
N PHE A 70 3.09 -2.62 -1.91
CA PHE A 70 2.16 -3.72 -1.56
C PHE A 70 2.88 -4.89 -0.87
N GLY A 71 4.13 -5.18 -1.23
CA GLY A 71 4.96 -6.18 -0.56
C GLY A 71 5.20 -5.83 0.91
N MET A 72 5.57 -4.57 1.19
CA MET A 72 5.74 -4.07 2.56
C MET A 72 4.44 -4.15 3.38
N LEU A 73 3.31 -3.78 2.77
CA LEU A 73 2.00 -3.91 3.40
C LEU A 73 1.69 -5.37 3.74
N SER A 74 1.89 -6.28 2.80
CA SER A 74 1.68 -7.72 3.01
C SER A 74 2.53 -8.25 4.15
N GLN A 75 3.81 -7.90 4.21
CA GLN A 75 4.72 -8.32 5.29
C GLN A 75 4.27 -7.80 6.65
N LYS A 76 3.85 -6.53 6.74
CA LYS A 76 3.33 -5.98 8.00
C LYS A 76 2.07 -6.69 8.49
N ILE A 77 1.15 -7.01 7.58
CA ILE A 77 -0.04 -7.80 7.90
C ILE A 77 0.36 -9.20 8.39
N GLN A 78 1.25 -9.88 7.68
CA GLN A 78 1.72 -11.21 8.05
C GLN A 78 2.40 -11.23 9.43
N ARG A 79 3.22 -10.22 9.76
CA ARG A 79 3.81 -10.06 11.10
C ARG A 79 2.72 -9.84 12.16
N GLY A 80 1.76 -8.96 11.90
CA GLY A 80 0.63 -8.72 12.81
C GLY A 80 -0.24 -9.96 13.07
N MET A 81 -0.30 -10.88 12.09
CA MET A 81 -0.99 -12.17 12.22
C MET A 81 -0.13 -13.28 12.83
N GLY A 82 1.17 -13.04 13.08
CA GLY A 82 2.11 -14.07 13.56
C GLY A 82 2.48 -15.13 12.53
N LEU A 83 2.28 -14.85 11.23
CA LEU A 83 2.65 -15.77 10.14
C LEU A 83 4.15 -15.74 9.82
N ILE A 84 4.81 -14.61 10.11
CA ILE A 84 6.25 -14.41 9.95
C ILE A 84 6.79 -13.60 11.13
N ALA A 85 8.10 -13.70 11.38
CA ALA A 85 8.81 -12.96 12.42
C ALA A 85 9.06 -11.48 12.09
#